data_AF-A0A9X1VN03-F1
#
_entry.id   AF-A0A9X1VN03-F1
#
_cell.length_a   1.000
_cell.length_b   1.000
_cell.length_c   1.000
_cell.angle_alpha   90.00
_cell.angle_beta   90.00
_cell.angle_gamma   90.00
#
_symmetry.space_group_name_H-M   'P 1'
#
loop_
_entity.id
_entity.type
_entity.pdbx_description
1 polymer ?
#
loop_
_entity_poly.entity_id
_entity_poly.type
_entity_poly.pdbx_seq_one_letter_code
_entity_poly.pdbx_strand_id
1 'polypeptide(L)'
;MYLKSDNIIVGLLKNMIRKNTFYHSEGFKVFDNFFFVVELDVSGFEEELILNGIEDLSSNSKWYKINGANILSADITAVRLNCTVEKLKFHIIKQKLIEFRDLVLGEK
;
A
#
# COMPACT_ATOMS: atom_id res chain seq x y z
N MET A 1 4.23 -10.26 16.89
CA MET A 1 3.10 -11.15 16.52
C MET A 1 2.13 -10.29 15.72
N TYR A 2 2.11 -10.46 14.40
CA TYR A 2 1.27 -9.69 13.48
C TYR A 2 -0.20 -9.82 13.90
N LEU A 3 -0.87 -8.70 14.13
CA LEU A 3 -2.29 -8.68 14.49
C LEU A 3 -3.09 -9.27 13.32
N LYS A 4 -3.82 -10.35 13.64
CA LYS A 4 -4.66 -11.15 12.74
C LYS A 4 -5.82 -10.31 12.19
N SER A 5 -5.58 -9.50 11.16
CA SER A 5 -6.56 -9.00 10.16
C SER A 5 -6.03 -7.81 9.33
N ASP A 6 -4.78 -7.39 9.50
CA ASP A 6 -4.23 -6.29 8.70
C ASP A 6 -3.71 -6.83 7.36
N ASN A 7 -4.33 -6.37 6.27
CA ASN A 7 -3.91 -6.65 4.90
C ASN A 7 -2.39 -6.43 4.76
N ILE A 8 -1.68 -7.45 4.25
CA ILE A 8 -0.22 -7.45 4.17
C ILE A 8 0.35 -6.26 3.39
N ILE A 9 -0.36 -5.82 2.35
CA ILE A 9 0.02 -4.67 1.51
C ILE A 9 -0.08 -3.37 2.31
N VAL A 10 -1.06 -3.25 3.20
CA VAL A 10 -1.16 -2.12 4.13
C VAL A 10 0.03 -2.11 5.08
N GLY A 11 0.40 -3.28 5.62
CA GLY A 11 1.59 -3.42 6.46
C GLY A 11 2.88 -2.99 5.75
N LEU A 12 3.06 -3.42 4.50
CA LEU A 12 4.19 -3.03 3.65
C LEU A 12 4.20 -1.51 3.39
N LEU A 13 3.05 -0.92 3.07
CA LEU A 13 2.93 0.51 2.84
C LEU A 13 3.28 1.33 4.09
N LYS A 14 2.83 0.91 5.28
CA LYS A 14 3.22 1.53 6.55
C LYS A 14 4.73 1.49 6.76
N ASN A 15 5.33 0.31 6.54
CA ASN A 15 6.76 0.10 6.70
C ASN A 15 7.57 1.01 5.77
N MET A 16 7.18 1.09 4.50
CA MET A 16 7.78 1.98 3.50
C MET A 16 7.71 3.46 3.93
N ILE A 17 6.55 3.93 4.40
CA ILE A 17 6.38 5.30 4.90
C ILE A 17 7.29 5.59 6.09
N ARG A 18 7.33 4.69 7.08
CA ARG A 18 8.16 4.87 8.28
C ARG A 18 9.66 4.90 7.97
N LYS A 19 10.10 4.08 7.01
CA LYS A 19 11.50 4.05 6.56
C LYS A 19 11.89 5.27 5.72
N ASN A 20 10.92 6.08 5.30
CA ASN A 20 11.13 7.22 4.39
C ASN A 20 11.97 6.83 3.17
N THR A 21 11.68 5.66 2.60
CA THR A 21 12.49 5.07 1.53
C THR A 21 12.32 5.89 0.24
N PHE A 22 13.35 6.67 -0.10
CA PHE A 22 13.49 7.36 -1.39
C PHE A 22 14.39 6.58 -2.36
N TYR A 23 14.32 5.25 -2.36
CA TYR A 23 15.19 4.41 -3.20
C TYR A 23 14.54 4.07 -4.55
N HIS A 24 15.37 3.89 -5.57
CA HIS A 24 14.96 3.61 -6.95
C HIS A 24 14.16 2.30 -7.17
N SER A 25 13.93 1.49 -6.13
CA SER A 25 13.31 0.15 -6.19
C SER A 25 12.07 -0.05 -5.30
N GLU A 26 11.77 0.90 -4.40
CA GLU A 26 10.59 0.90 -3.52
C GLU A 26 10.29 2.34 -3.12
N GLY A 27 9.02 2.74 -3.16
CA GLY A 27 8.62 4.09 -2.79
C GLY A 27 7.38 4.56 -3.53
N PHE A 28 7.16 5.87 -3.51
CA PHE A 28 6.13 6.51 -4.31
C PHE A 28 6.71 7.59 -5.21
N LYS A 29 6.15 7.73 -6.41
CA LYS A 29 6.51 8.79 -7.36
C LYS A 29 5.26 9.48 -7.88
N VAL A 30 5.38 10.78 -8.18
CA VAL A 30 4.29 11.51 -8.86
C VAL A 30 4.05 10.85 -10.21
N PHE A 31 2.79 10.47 -10.47
CA PHE A 31 2.39 9.92 -11.75
C PHE A 31 1.77 11.00 -12.64
N ASP A 32 0.75 11.68 -12.11
CA ASP A 32 0.09 12.82 -12.76
C ASP A 32 -0.36 13.83 -11.69
N ASN A 33 -1.33 14.69 -12.00
CA ASN A 33 -1.86 15.69 -11.06
C ASN A 33 -2.62 15.06 -9.88
N PHE A 34 -3.24 13.90 -10.05
CA PHE A 34 -4.18 13.27 -9.12
C PHE A 34 -3.61 12.05 -8.41
N PHE A 35 -2.67 11.32 -9.02
CA PHE A 35 -2.16 10.05 -8.52
C PHE A 35 -0.66 10.05 -8.23
N PHE A 36 -0.28 9.28 -7.22
CA PHE A 36 1.04 8.70 -7.06
C PHE A 36 1.06 7.27 -7.60
N VAL A 37 2.20 6.84 -8.10
CA VAL A 37 2.52 5.43 -8.29
C VAL A 37 3.29 4.96 -7.07
N VAL A 38 2.83 3.88 -6.45
CA VAL A 38 3.49 3.18 -5.35
C VAL A 38 4.12 1.89 -5.89
N GLU A 39 5.33 1.59 -5.43
CA GLU A 39 6.03 0.34 -5.68
C GLU A 39 6.50 -0.24 -4.34
N LEU A 40 6.04 -1.45 -4.03
CA LEU A 40 6.34 -2.19 -2.81
C LEU A 40 7.12 -3.46 -3.15
N ASP A 41 8.10 -3.78 -2.32
CA ASP A 41 8.80 -5.05 -2.26
C ASP A 41 7.94 -6.05 -1.50
N VAL A 42 7.66 -7.15 -2.18
CA VAL A 42 6.89 -8.27 -1.64
C VAL A 42 7.76 -9.52 -1.50
N SER A 43 9.09 -9.38 -1.59
CA SER A 43 10.03 -10.49 -1.39
C SER A 43 9.87 -11.12 -0.02
N GLY A 44 9.98 -12.46 0.02
CA GLY A 44 9.84 -13.23 1.25
C GLY A 44 8.41 -13.41 1.77
N PHE A 45 7.40 -12.94 1.03
CA PHE A 45 5.99 -13.22 1.31
C PHE A 45 5.42 -14.28 0.35
N GLU A 46 4.52 -15.11 0.86
CA GLU A 46 3.82 -16.11 0.03
C GLU A 46 2.91 -15.42 -0.99
N GLU A 47 2.92 -15.92 -2.23
CA GLU A 47 2.14 -15.36 -3.34
C GLU A 47 0.64 -15.28 -3.02
N GLU A 48 0.10 -16.30 -2.36
CA GLU A 48 -1.30 -16.34 -1.93
C GLU A 48 -1.66 -15.19 -0.97
N LEU A 49 -0.76 -14.83 -0.05
CA LEU A 49 -0.96 -13.70 0.86
C LEU A 49 -0.97 -12.37 0.11
N ILE A 50 -0.11 -12.23 -0.89
CA ILE A 50 -0.04 -11.03 -1.74
C ILE A 50 -1.33 -10.91 -2.56
N LEU A 51 -1.75 -11.98 -3.22
CA LEU A 51 -2.96 -12.01 -4.04
C LEU A 51 -4.22 -11.73 -3.22
N ASN A 52 -4.36 -12.34 -2.04
CA ASN A 52 -5.45 -12.05 -1.10
C ASN A 52 -5.44 -10.58 -0.67
N GLY A 53 -4.26 -10.01 -0.41
CA GLY A 53 -4.11 -8.59 -0.12
C GLY A 53 -4.56 -7.70 -1.28
N ILE A 54 -4.21 -8.05 -2.53
CA ILE A 54 -4.59 -7.31 -3.73
C ILE A 54 -6.10 -7.40 -3.95
N GLU A 55 -6.65 -8.59 -3.83
CA GLU A 55 -8.08 -8.85 -3.99
C GLU A 55 -8.88 -8.04 -2.98
N ASP A 56 -8.43 -8.01 -1.71
CA ASP A 56 -9.04 -7.15 -0.72
C ASP A 56 -9.06 -5.68 -1.19
N LEU A 57 -7.91 -5.15 -1.64
CA LEU A 57 -7.80 -3.77 -2.12
C LEU A 57 -8.59 -3.49 -3.40
N SER A 58 -8.92 -4.51 -4.21
CA SER A 58 -9.52 -4.33 -5.55
C SER A 58 -11.01 -4.64 -5.61
N SER A 59 -11.50 -5.54 -4.75
CA SER A 59 -12.80 -6.21 -4.93
C SER A 59 -14.01 -5.40 -4.45
N ASN A 60 -13.85 -4.29 -3.75
CA ASN A 60 -14.94 -3.38 -3.36
C ASN A 60 -14.37 -2.10 -2.76
N SER A 61 -15.14 -1.01 -2.74
CA SER A 61 -14.90 0.19 -1.92
C SER A 61 -15.04 -0.15 -0.43
N LYS A 62 -14.07 -0.88 0.11
CA LYS A 62 -13.96 -1.23 1.51
C LYS A 62 -13.20 -0.11 2.21
N TRP A 63 -13.77 0.36 3.31
CA TRP A 63 -13.05 1.21 4.25
C TRP A 63 -12.12 0.32 5.08
N TYR A 64 -10.83 0.43 4.83
CA TYR A 64 -9.81 -0.10 5.72
C TYR A 64 -9.73 0.80 6.94
N LYS A 65 -10.21 0.29 8.06
CA LYS A 65 -10.05 0.95 9.34
C LYS A 65 -8.64 0.69 9.85
N ILE A 66 -7.75 1.62 9.54
CA ILE A 66 -6.38 1.58 10.02
C ILE A 66 -6.33 2.49 11.24
N ASN A 67 -6.38 1.87 12.43
CA ASN A 67 -6.22 2.54 13.72
C ASN A 67 -7.05 3.84 13.88
N GLY A 68 -8.29 3.83 13.38
CA GLY A 68 -9.25 4.93 13.54
C GLY A 68 -9.47 5.79 12.30
N ALA A 69 -8.59 5.71 11.30
CA ALA A 69 -8.81 6.32 10.01
C ALA A 69 -9.35 5.32 9.00
N ASN A 70 -10.26 5.77 8.14
CA ASN A 70 -10.81 4.96 7.08
C ASN A 70 -10.09 5.30 5.77
N ILE A 71 -9.45 4.32 5.13
CA ILE A 71 -8.94 4.45 3.75
C ILE A 71 -9.85 3.65 2.84
N LEU A 72 -10.31 4.25 1.76
CA LEU A 72 -11.15 3.55 0.80
C LEU A 72 -10.27 2.83 -0.22
N SER A 73 -10.47 1.52 -0.43
CA SER A 73 -9.76 0.77 -1.48
C SER A 73 -9.94 1.35 -2.87
N ALA A 74 -11.08 2.01 -3.15
CA ALA A 74 -11.34 2.64 -4.44
C ALA A 74 -10.33 3.75 -4.79
N ASP A 75 -9.57 4.22 -3.81
CA ASP A 75 -8.49 5.19 -4.01
C ASP A 75 -7.21 4.53 -4.56
N ILE A 76 -7.17 3.19 -4.63
CA ILE A 76 -6.10 2.36 -5.19
C ILE A 76 -6.55 1.74 -6.51
N THR A 77 -5.78 1.95 -7.57
CA THR A 77 -6.11 1.46 -8.92
C THR A 77 -4.86 0.94 -9.64
N ALA A 78 -5.06 0.32 -10.81
CA ALA A 78 -3.98 -0.14 -11.69
C ALA A 78 -2.96 -1.06 -10.98
N VAL A 79 -3.45 -1.96 -10.12
CA VAL A 79 -2.61 -2.91 -9.38
C VAL A 79 -1.94 -3.89 -10.35
N ARG A 80 -0.62 -4.06 -10.21
CA ARG A 80 0.21 -4.95 -11.01
C ARG A 80 1.24 -5.64 -10.11
N LEU A 81 1.17 -6.97 -10.03
CA LEU A 81 2.17 -7.79 -9.39
C LEU A 81 3.18 -8.28 -10.44
N ASN A 82 4.47 -8.13 -10.17
CA ASN A 82 5.54 -8.76 -10.93
C ASN A 82 6.24 -9.77 -10.02
N CYS A 83 5.88 -11.05 -10.17
CA CYS A 83 6.42 -12.13 -9.37
C CYS A 83 7.91 -12.40 -9.63
N THR A 84 8.45 -12.03 -10.80
CA THR A 84 9.87 -12.28 -11.12
C THR A 84 10.81 -11.35 -10.38
N VAL A 85 10.41 -10.09 -10.18
CA VAL A 85 11.19 -9.10 -9.41
C VAL A 85 10.63 -8.87 -8.02
N GLU A 86 9.62 -9.65 -7.62
CA GLU A 86 8.94 -9.56 -6.32
C GLU A 86 8.49 -8.13 -5.99
N LYS A 87 7.90 -7.44 -6.98
CA LYS A 87 7.38 -6.06 -6.82
C LYS A 87 5.88 -6.00 -7.04
N LEU A 88 5.19 -5.28 -6.16
CA LEU A 88 3.80 -4.89 -6.31
C LEU A 88 3.73 -3.39 -6.62
N LYS A 89 3.02 -3.04 -7.68
CA LYS A 89 2.85 -1.66 -8.12
C LYS A 89 1.38 -1.29 -8.23
N PHE A 90 1.01 -0.10 -7.78
CA PHE A 90 -0.35 0.41 -7.93
C PHE A 90 -0.37 1.94 -7.95
N HIS A 91 -1.48 2.52 -8.38
CA HIS A 91 -1.74 3.94 -8.30
C HIS A 91 -2.56 4.23 -7.05
N ILE A 92 -2.29 5.36 -6.40
CA ILE A 92 -3.06 5.86 -5.27
C ILE A 92 -3.32 7.35 -5.41
N ILE A 93 -4.51 7.81 -5.03
CA ILE A 93 -4.83 9.25 -5.04
C ILE A 93 -3.88 10.00 -4.11
N LYS A 94 -3.33 11.13 -4.58
CA LYS A 94 -2.32 11.91 -3.84
C LYS A 94 -2.76 12.31 -2.45
N GLN A 95 -3.96 12.88 -2.34
CA GLN A 95 -4.53 13.32 -1.07
C GLN A 95 -4.60 12.15 -0.07
N LYS A 96 -4.99 10.97 -0.55
CA LYS A 96 -5.17 9.79 0.30
C LYS A 96 -3.84 9.22 0.79
N LEU A 97 -2.81 9.21 -0.05
CA LEU A 97 -1.47 8.82 0.39
C LEU A 97 -0.91 9.80 1.43
N ILE A 98 -1.17 11.10 1.30
CA ILE A 98 -0.75 12.12 2.28
C ILE A 98 -1.49 11.91 3.61
N GLU A 99 -2.81 11.78 3.58
CA GLU A 99 -3.63 11.48 4.77
C GLU A 99 -3.10 10.22 5.47
N PHE A 100 -2.83 9.15 4.72
CA PHE A 100 -2.28 7.92 5.27
C PHE A 100 -0.89 8.11 5.89
N ARG A 101 0.00 8.82 5.21
CA ARG A 101 1.35 9.10 5.71
C ARG A 101 1.29 9.82 7.06
N ASP A 102 0.50 10.87 7.15
CA ASP A 102 0.42 11.69 8.36
C ASP A 102 -0.09 10.88 9.56
N LEU A 103 -1.03 9.98 9.32
CA LEU A 103 -1.51 9.03 10.32
C LEU A 103 -0.39 8.07 10.76
N VAL A 104 0.30 7.44 9.80
CA VAL A 104 1.37 6.47 10.08
C VAL A 104 2.53 7.11 10.84
N LEU A 105 2.91 8.35 10.51
CA LEU A 105 3.98 9.09 11.19
C LEU A 105 3.57 9.59 12.58
N GLY A 106 2.26 9.75 12.83
CA GLY A 106 1.71 10.07 14.14
C GLY A 106 1.60 8.86 15.09
N GLU A 107 1.82 7.64 14.60
CA GLU A 107 1.85 6.42 15.43
C GLU A 107 3.15 6.42 16.27
N LYS A 108 3.01 6.50 17.61
CA LYS A 108 4.11 6.33 18.58
C LYS A 108 4.49 4.86 18.77
#